data_AF-A0A1H4HXM3-F1
#
_entry.id   AF-A0A1H4HXM3-F1
#
_cell.length_a   1.000
_cell.length_b   1.000
_cell.length_c   1.000
_cell.angle_alpha   90.00
_cell.angle_beta   90.00
_cell.angle_gamma   90.00
#
_symmetry.space_group_name_H-M   'P 1'
#
loop_
_entity.id
_entity.type
_entity.pdbx_description
1 polymer ?
#
loop_
_entity_poly.entity_id
_entity_poly.type
_entity_poly.pdbx_seq_one_letter_code
_entity_poly.pdbx_strand_id
1 'polypeptide(L)'
;MRTLIAGGQDHHGTVTAFSRLPLGYEGPCRMSYTGRLGVPQSVVFANLAEARLAATFAVQPDRGGYHTAELTVADTREVTHASCIDWICGDGEPR
;
A
#
# COMPACT_ATOMS: atom_id res chain seq x y z
N MET A 1 3.11 -15.75 6.31
CA MET A 1 2.03 -16.19 5.40
C MET A 1 1.59 -15.00 4.57
N ARG A 2 1.32 -15.16 3.27
CA ARG A 2 0.89 -14.05 2.40
C ARG A 2 -0.63 -14.11 2.24
N THR A 3 -1.33 -13.03 2.56
CA THR A 3 -2.79 -12.92 2.46
C THR A 3 -3.15 -11.93 1.38
N LEU A 4 -3.99 -12.31 0.42
CA LEU A 4 -4.48 -11.40 -0.62
C LEU A 4 -5.39 -10.34 0.01
N ILE A 5 -5.14 -9.06 -0.31
CA ILE A 5 -5.97 -7.93 0.11
C ILE A 5 -6.91 -7.55 -1.04
N ALA A 6 -6.36 -7.32 -2.22
CA ALA A 6 -7.08 -6.99 -3.43
C ALA A 6 -6.32 -7.53 -4.65
N GLY A 7 -7.03 -7.82 -5.73
CA GLY A 7 -6.41 -8.27 -6.97
C GLY A 7 -7.32 -8.06 -8.17
N GLY A 8 -6.71 -7.90 -9.34
CA GLY A 8 -7.40 -7.67 -10.60
C GLY A 8 -6.47 -7.81 -11.79
N GLN A 9 -6.97 -7.42 -12.96
CA GLN A 9 -6.19 -7.28 -14.18
C GLN A 9 -6.41 -5.88 -14.77
N ASP A 10 -5.34 -5.29 -15.28
CA ASP A 10 -5.38 -4.08 -16.09
C ASP A 10 -4.79 -4.35 -17.49
N HIS A 11 -4.63 -3.29 -18.30
CA HIS A 11 -4.05 -3.40 -19.64
C HIS A 11 -2.55 -3.77 -19.65
N HIS A 12 -1.89 -3.74 -18.50
CA HIS A 12 -0.46 -3.99 -18.33
C HIS A 12 -0.15 -5.31 -17.61
N GLY A 13 -1.16 -5.97 -17.03
CA GLY A 13 -1.06 -7.31 -16.49
C GLY A 13 -1.88 -7.52 -15.22
N THR A 14 -1.38 -8.38 -14.34
CA THR A 14 -2.03 -8.68 -13.06
C THR A 14 -1.67 -7.61 -12.03
N VAL A 15 -2.68 -7.00 -11.43
CA VAL A 15 -2.52 -6.04 -10.33
C VAL A 15 -2.89 -6.69 -9.01
N THR A 16 -2.04 -6.59 -7.99
CA THR A 16 -2.26 -7.33 -6.73
C THR A 16 -1.71 -6.65 -5.48
N ALA A 17 -2.52 -6.64 -4.43
CA ALA A 17 -2.20 -6.16 -3.11
C ALA A 17 -2.17 -7.33 -2.11
N PHE A 18 -1.13 -7.42 -1.29
CA PHE A 18 -0.98 -8.50 -0.30
C PHE A 18 -0.55 -8.00 1.08
N SER A 19 -0.85 -8.78 2.11
CA SER A 19 -0.35 -8.60 3.46
C SER A 19 0.60 -9.73 3.84
N ARG A 20 1.74 -9.38 4.44
CA ARG A 20 2.65 -10.32 5.13
C ARG A 20 2.62 -10.13 6.65
N LEU A 21 1.66 -9.36 7.15
CA LEU A 21 1.55 -9.08 8.57
C LEU A 21 1.18 -10.35 9.36
N PRO A 22 1.63 -10.46 10.62
CA PRO A 22 1.15 -11.51 11.51
C PRO A 22 -0.38 -11.49 11.64
N LEU A 23 -0.97 -12.66 11.90
CA LEU A 23 -2.41 -12.75 12.14
C LEU A 23 -2.79 -11.91 13.38
N GLY A 24 -3.80 -11.06 13.25
CA GLY A 24 -4.25 -10.17 14.34
C GLY A 24 -3.35 -8.97 14.61
N TYR A 25 -2.35 -8.69 13.76
CA TYR A 25 -1.56 -7.46 13.89
C TYR A 25 -2.42 -6.22 13.64
N GLU A 26 -2.33 -5.19 14.48
CA GLU A 26 -3.08 -3.92 14.33
C GLU A 26 -2.20 -2.66 14.36
N GLY A 27 -0.88 -2.83 14.49
CA GLY A 27 0.07 -1.74 14.65
C GLY A 27 0.50 -1.04 13.34
N PRO A 28 1.60 -0.26 13.39
CA PRO A 28 2.12 0.45 12.24
C PRO A 28 2.51 -0.46 11.08
N CYS A 29 2.09 -0.09 9.88
CA CYS A 29 2.25 -0.89 8.68
C CYS A 29 2.97 -0.10 7.60
N ARG A 30 3.97 -0.71 6.99
CA ARG A 30 4.58 -0.21 5.75
C ARG A 30 3.84 -0.81 4.57
N MET A 31 3.42 0.03 3.65
CA MET A 31 2.98 -0.36 2.32
C MET A 31 4.10 -0.09 1.34
N SER A 32 4.67 -1.14 0.76
CA SER A 32 5.59 -1.07 -0.36
C SER A 32 4.82 -1.29 -1.66
N TYR A 33 5.01 -0.44 -2.66
CA TYR A 33 4.27 -0.52 -3.91
C TYR A 33 5.14 -0.17 -5.11
N THR A 34 4.81 -0.73 -6.27
CA THR A 34 5.57 -0.53 -7.50
C THR A 34 4.64 -0.11 -8.63
N GLY A 35 4.92 1.07 -9.18
CA GLY A 35 4.18 1.63 -10.32
C GLY A 35 4.69 1.15 -11.67
N ARG A 36 4.20 1.80 -12.73
CA ARG A 36 4.56 1.50 -14.12
C ARG A 36 6.06 1.66 -14.42
N LEU A 37 6.72 2.61 -13.76
CA LEU A 37 8.15 2.85 -13.94
C LEU A 37 9.04 1.82 -13.23
N GLY A 38 8.45 0.87 -12.48
CA GLY A 38 9.22 -0.16 -11.77
C GLY A 38 9.99 0.35 -10.55
N VAL A 39 9.92 1.64 -10.24
CA VAL A 39 10.56 2.23 -9.06
C VAL A 39 9.77 1.82 -7.81
N PRO A 40 10.39 1.11 -6.86
CA PRO A 40 9.72 0.76 -5.61
C PRO A 40 9.57 2.01 -4.73
N GLN A 41 8.37 2.22 -4.24
CA GLN A 41 8.05 3.28 -3.27
C GLN A 41 7.46 2.65 -2.01
N SER A 42 7.48 3.39 -0.91
CA SER A 42 6.86 2.93 0.33
C SER A 42 6.29 4.07 1.15
N VAL A 43 5.18 3.80 1.82
CA VAL A 43 4.60 4.68 2.84
C VAL A 43 4.32 3.90 4.11
N VAL A 44 4.27 4.58 5.25
CA VAL A 44 4.03 3.96 6.55
C VAL A 44 2.84 4.63 7.22
N PHE A 45 1.88 3.80 7.62
CA PHE A 45 0.68 4.20 8.33
C PHE A 45 0.76 3.77 9.80
N ALA A 46 0.16 4.55 10.69
CA ALA A 46 0.14 4.25 12.12
C ALA A 46 -0.71 3.02 12.49
N ASN A 47 -1.66 2.64 11.63
CA ASN A 47 -2.57 1.53 11.90
C ASN A 47 -2.83 0.68 10.64
N LEU A 48 -3.25 -0.56 10.87
CA LEU A 48 -3.54 -1.52 9.81
C LEU A 48 -4.75 -1.14 8.94
N ALA A 49 -5.79 -0.53 9.52
CA ALA A 49 -7.01 -0.23 8.79
C ALA A 49 -6.73 0.72 7.61
N GLU A 50 -6.01 1.80 7.88
CA GLU A 50 -5.58 2.77 6.86
C GLU A 50 -4.64 2.13 5.84
N ALA A 51 -3.69 1.31 6.29
CA ALA A 51 -2.76 0.62 5.39
C ALA A 51 -3.47 -0.35 4.43
N ARG A 52 -4.51 -1.05 4.89
CA ARG A 52 -5.33 -1.93 4.05
C ARG A 52 -6.14 -1.17 3.01
N LEU A 53 -6.73 -0.05 3.41
CA LEU A 53 -7.44 0.83 2.49
C LEU A 53 -6.46 1.36 1.43
N ALA A 54 -5.30 1.85 1.84
CA ALA A 54 -4.26 2.33 0.94
C ALA A 54 -3.81 1.23 -0.04
N ALA A 55 -3.53 0.01 0.45
CA ALA A 55 -3.13 -1.11 -0.40
C ALA A 55 -4.22 -1.50 -1.41
N THR A 56 -5.49 -1.40 -1.01
CA THR A 56 -6.63 -1.65 -1.90
C THR A 56 -6.72 -0.58 -2.98
N PHE A 57 -6.57 0.69 -2.62
CA PHE A 57 -6.61 1.79 -3.59
C PHE A 57 -5.37 1.86 -4.47
N ALA A 58 -4.22 1.43 -3.98
CA ALA A 58 -2.96 1.42 -4.73
C ALA A 58 -3.09 0.63 -6.03
N VAL A 59 -3.78 -0.51 -5.99
CA VAL A 59 -3.94 -1.40 -7.15
C VAL A 59 -5.20 -1.12 -7.97
N GLN A 60 -5.96 -0.07 -7.64
CA GLN A 60 -7.08 0.36 -8.48
C GLN A 60 -6.57 1.22 -9.64
N PRO A 61 -6.90 0.88 -10.91
CA PRO A 61 -6.42 1.61 -12.08
C PRO A 61 -6.78 3.10 -12.05
N ASP A 62 -7.98 3.44 -11.57
CA ASP A 62 -8.51 4.81 -11.59
C ASP A 62 -8.05 5.67 -10.41
N ARG A 63 -7.32 5.10 -9.44
CA ARG A 63 -6.90 5.82 -8.22
C ARG A 63 -5.41 5.74 -7.96
N GLY A 64 -4.88 4.53 -7.77
CA GLY A 64 -3.45 4.33 -7.49
C GLY A 64 -2.64 4.00 -8.74
N GLY A 65 -3.17 3.15 -9.63
CA GLY A 65 -2.50 2.76 -10.86
C GLY A 65 -1.19 1.97 -10.65
N TYR A 66 -0.99 1.37 -9.46
CA TYR A 66 0.18 0.57 -9.13
C TYR A 66 -0.06 -0.91 -9.46
N HIS A 67 0.98 -1.61 -9.89
CA HIS A 67 0.87 -3.03 -10.25
C HIS A 67 0.90 -3.93 -9.01
N THR A 68 1.68 -3.55 -8.02
CA THR A 68 1.80 -4.33 -6.78
C THR A 68 1.76 -3.42 -5.56
N ALA A 69 1.15 -3.94 -4.49
CA ALA A 69 1.22 -3.37 -3.15
C ALA A 69 1.43 -4.49 -2.13
N GLU A 70 2.26 -4.25 -1.11
CA GLU A 70 2.56 -5.23 -0.08
C GLU A 70 2.64 -4.55 1.29
N LEU A 71 1.90 -5.11 2.27
CA LEU A 71 1.95 -4.67 3.66
C LEU A 71 2.92 -5.50 4.50
N THR A 72 3.83 -4.82 5.18
CA THR A 72 4.77 -5.38 6.16
C THR A 72 4.74 -4.58 7.47
N VAL A 73 5.29 -5.15 8.54
CA VAL A 73 5.41 -4.46 9.84
C VAL A 73 6.32 -3.24 9.69
N ALA A 74 6.01 -2.17 10.40
CA ALA A 74 6.83 -0.97 10.49
C ALA A 74 7.03 -0.53 11.94
N ASP A 75 7.98 0.38 12.17
CA ASP A 75 8.10 1.07 13.45
C ASP A 75 7.20 2.32 13.47
N THR A 76 6.70 2.69 14.66
CA THR A 76 5.85 3.89 14.82
C THR A 76 6.59 5.17 14.46
N ARG A 77 7.91 5.20 14.63
CA ARG A 77 8.77 6.35 14.28
C ARG A 77 8.90 6.57 12.78
N GLU A 78 8.53 5.58 11.98
CA GLU A 78 8.61 5.64 10.52
C GLU A 78 7.30 6.14 9.88
N VAL A 79 6.25 6.41 10.65
CA VAL A 79 4.95 6.85 10.12
C VAL A 79 5.10 8.10 9.27
N THR A 80 4.74 7.99 7.99
CA THR A 80 4.84 9.08 7.02
C THR A 80 3.50 9.74 6.75
N HIS A 81 2.40 9.01 6.91
CA HIS A 81 1.05 9.50 6.61
C HIS A 81 0.08 9.14 7.72
N ALA A 82 -0.85 10.05 8.00
CA ALA A 82 -1.86 9.86 9.04
C ALA A 82 -3.01 8.95 8.57
N SER A 83 -3.32 8.98 7.27
CA SER A 83 -4.43 8.21 6.69
C SER A 83 -4.20 7.84 5.22
N CYS A 84 -4.99 6.91 4.72
CA CYS A 84 -5.05 6.56 3.31
C CYS A 84 -5.45 7.76 2.44
N ILE A 85 -6.34 8.62 2.94
CA ILE A 85 -6.78 9.81 2.19
C ILE A 85 -5.64 10.81 2.06
N ASP A 86 -4.91 11.04 3.15
CA ASP A 86 -3.70 11.87 3.17
C ASP A 86 -2.68 11.38 2.14
N TRP A 87 -2.44 10.06 2.07
CA TRP A 87 -1.56 9.49 1.05
C TRP A 87 -2.08 9.65 -0.39
N ILE A 88 -3.37 9.39 -0.63
CA ILE A 88 -3.92 9.38 -2.00
C ILE A 88 -4.22 10.77 -2.55
N CYS A 89 -4.53 11.73 -1.67
CA CYS A 89 -4.87 13.11 -2.03
C CYS A 89 -3.72 14.09 -1.79
N GLY A 90 -2.70 13.72 -1.00
CA GLY A 90 -1.62 14.61 -0.55
C GLY A 90 -0.52 14.89 -1.57
N ASP A 91 -0.68 14.47 -2.84
CA ASP A 91 0.35 14.51 -3.88
C ASP A 91 1.51 13.53 -3.57
N GLY A 92 1.60 12.46 -4.36
CA GLY A 92 2.67 11.46 -4.25
C GLY A 92 4.03 11.96 -4.72
N GLU A 93 4.56 13.05 -4.16
CA GLU A 93 5.94 13.48 -4.38
C GLU A 93 6.82 13.15 -3.15
N PRO A 94 7.74 12.17 -3.23
CA PRO A 94 9.11 12.48 -2.90
C PRO A 94 9.71 13.32 -4.05
N ARG A 95 10.04 14.58 -3.78
CA ARG A 95 11.02 15.29 -4.61
C ARG A 95 12.40 14.65 -4.48
#